data_AF-A0A7H2UGJ2-F1
#
_entry.id   AF-A0A7H2UGJ2-F1
#
_cell.length_a   1.000
_cell.length_b   1.000
_cell.length_c   1.000
_cell.angle_alpha   90.00
_cell.angle_beta   90.00
_cell.angle_gamma   90.00
#
_symmetry.space_group_name_H-M   'P 1'
#
loop_
_entity.id
_entity.type
_entity.pdbx_description
1 polymer ?
#
loop_
_entity_poly.entity_id
_entity_poly.type
_entity_poly.pdbx_seq_one_letter_code
_entity_poly.pdbx_strand_id
1 'polypeptide(L)'
;MNSPCIQANILALDNIKKLKPNYVIIAQQNDHDKTDWNSIINTLNSYGVEKIIIVGAVPQWHPSLPKVKIKDANFYTQSKINDNGLDLKIIEDDAKAEQFVKKLNTPNVKYISLIKQMCDFNENKYFCETNNGDDLLQLDYGHLSKKGSIYVVDKYIKPFI
;
A
#
# COMPACT_ATOMS: atom_id res chain seq x y z
N MET A 1 11.06 1.72 26.91
CA MET A 1 9.69 1.21 26.75
C MET A 1 9.60 0.53 25.39
N ASN A 2 9.33 -0.77 25.32
CA ASN A 2 9.15 -1.46 24.04
C ASN A 2 7.73 -1.18 23.52
N SER A 3 7.64 -0.44 22.41
CA SER A 3 6.38 -0.13 21.73
C SER A 3 5.61 -1.42 21.36
N PRO A 4 4.28 -1.44 21.39
CA PRO A 4 3.46 -2.55 20.87
C PRO A 4 3.86 -2.98 19.45
N CYS A 5 4.32 -2.05 18.62
CA CYS A 5 4.82 -2.37 17.27
C CYS A 5 6.07 -3.26 17.30
N ILE A 6 6.98 -3.04 18.25
CA ILE A 6 8.18 -3.86 18.42
C ILE A 6 7.77 -5.29 18.81
N GLN A 7 6.83 -5.44 19.73
CA GLN A 7 6.35 -6.76 20.17
C GLN A 7 5.66 -7.51 19.03
N ALA A 8 4.81 -6.84 18.25
CA ALA A 8 4.16 -7.42 17.08
C ALA A 8 5.18 -7.87 16.02
N ASN A 9 6.21 -7.06 15.76
CA ASN A 9 7.27 -7.40 14.80
C ASN A 9 8.13 -8.57 15.28
N ILE A 10 8.48 -8.64 16.58
CA ILE A 10 9.19 -9.79 17.15
C ILE A 10 8.35 -11.07 16.98
N LEU A 11 7.08 -11.02 17.35
CA LEU A 11 6.18 -12.16 17.20
C LEU A 11 6.07 -12.63 15.74
N ALA A 12 5.97 -11.69 14.79
CA ALA A 12 5.94 -12.02 13.37
C ALA A 12 7.22 -12.70 12.90
N LEU A 13 8.40 -12.14 13.26
CA LEU A 13 9.70 -12.70 12.89
C LEU A 13 9.93 -14.09 13.48
N ASP A 14 9.57 -14.31 14.75
CA ASP A 14 9.68 -15.61 15.42
C ASP A 14 8.83 -16.68 14.70
N ASN A 15 7.61 -16.31 14.31
CA ASN A 15 6.74 -17.22 13.56
C ASN A 15 7.25 -17.49 12.14
N ILE A 16 7.75 -16.48 11.41
CA ILE A 16 8.33 -16.67 10.08
C ILE A 16 9.54 -17.62 10.16
N LYS A 17 10.42 -17.43 11.14
CA LYS A 17 11.60 -18.29 11.34
C LYS A 17 11.22 -19.74 11.63
N LYS A 18 10.14 -19.97 12.38
CA LYS A 18 9.63 -21.30 12.73
C LYS A 18 8.90 -21.96 11.57
N LEU A 19 8.01 -21.24 10.90
CA LEU A 19 7.13 -21.75 9.86
C LEU A 19 7.80 -21.85 8.50
N LYS A 20 8.83 -21.03 8.24
CA LYS A 20 9.55 -20.93 6.96
C LYS A 20 8.58 -20.85 5.77
N PRO A 21 7.70 -19.84 5.74
CA PRO A 21 6.70 -19.74 4.68
C PRO A 21 7.37 -19.45 3.33
N ASN A 22 6.81 -20.00 2.25
CA ASN A 22 7.25 -19.70 0.89
C ASN A 22 7.03 -18.22 0.54
N TYR A 23 5.96 -17.62 1.08
CA TYR A 23 5.58 -16.23 0.82
C TYR A 23 5.49 -15.43 2.10
N VAL A 24 6.06 -14.23 2.10
CA VAL A 24 5.79 -13.19 3.10
C VAL A 24 5.26 -11.95 2.39
N ILE A 25 4.07 -11.50 2.79
CA ILE A 25 3.44 -10.28 2.29
C ILE A 25 3.50 -9.22 3.39
N ILE A 26 4.11 -8.08 3.08
CA ILE A 26 4.27 -6.96 4.01
C ILE A 26 3.47 -5.77 3.48
N ALA A 27 2.68 -5.16 4.35
CA ALA A 27 2.02 -3.89 4.11
C ALA A 27 2.25 -2.97 5.31
N GLN A 28 2.41 -1.69 5.05
CA GLN A 28 2.61 -0.68 6.07
C GLN A 28 1.66 0.49 5.82
N GLN A 29 1.31 1.22 6.88
CA GLN A 29 0.38 2.33 6.74
C GLN A 29 1.05 3.56 6.12
N ASN A 30 2.15 4.04 6.71
CA ASN A 30 2.84 5.31 6.40
C ASN A 30 4.35 5.12 6.43
N ASP A 31 5.14 6.14 6.07
CA ASP A 31 6.62 6.16 6.22
C ASP A 31 7.32 4.99 5.49
N HIS A 32 6.79 4.57 4.34
CA HIS A 32 7.39 3.53 3.50
C HIS A 32 8.80 3.92 3.05
N ASP A 33 9.08 5.21 2.87
CA ASP A 33 10.37 5.77 2.48
C ASP A 33 11.43 5.70 3.59
N LYS A 34 11.01 5.65 4.86
CA LYS A 34 11.91 5.60 6.03
C LYS A 34 12.19 4.19 6.52
N THR A 35 11.47 3.20 5.98
CA THR A 35 11.57 1.81 6.41
C THR A 35 12.86 1.19 5.87
N ASP A 36 13.62 0.52 6.74
CA ASP A 36 14.83 -0.20 6.33
C ASP A 36 14.47 -1.52 5.63
N TRP A 37 14.02 -1.40 4.38
CA TRP A 37 13.63 -2.54 3.57
C TRP A 37 14.79 -3.51 3.36
N ASN A 38 16.02 -3.02 3.25
CA ASN A 38 17.18 -3.88 3.05
C ASN A 38 17.39 -4.83 4.24
N SER A 39 17.33 -4.30 5.46
CA SER A 39 17.43 -5.12 6.68
C SER A 39 16.30 -6.14 6.79
N ILE A 40 15.06 -5.73 6.51
CA ILE A 40 13.89 -6.63 6.53
C ILE A 40 14.05 -7.75 5.49
N ILE A 41 14.39 -7.41 4.25
CA ILE A 41 14.59 -8.37 3.15
C ILE A 41 15.69 -9.37 3.50
N ASN A 42 16.84 -8.89 3.99
CA ASN A 42 17.96 -9.76 4.36
C ASN A 42 17.59 -10.70 5.50
N THR A 43 16.82 -10.22 6.48
CA THR A 43 16.33 -11.04 7.59
C THR A 43 15.40 -12.15 7.08
N LEU A 44 14.42 -11.81 6.24
CA LEU A 44 13.48 -12.78 5.68
C LEU A 44 14.18 -13.82 4.78
N ASN A 45 15.11 -13.38 3.94
CA ASN A 45 15.94 -14.27 3.14
C ASN A 45 16.76 -15.23 4.02
N SER A 46 17.32 -14.74 5.14
CA SER A 46 18.07 -15.59 6.09
C SER A 46 17.21 -16.67 6.76
N TYR A 47 15.88 -16.49 6.80
CA TYR A 47 14.93 -17.48 7.31
C TYR A 47 14.47 -18.46 6.24
N GLY A 48 14.88 -18.29 4.98
CA GLY A 48 14.54 -19.15 3.86
C GLY A 48 13.20 -18.80 3.18
N VAL A 49 12.73 -17.57 3.31
CA VAL A 49 11.52 -17.11 2.59
C VAL A 49 11.79 -17.09 1.08
N GLU A 50 10.99 -17.81 0.31
CA GLU A 50 11.19 -17.95 -1.13
C GLU A 50 10.78 -16.70 -1.91
N LYS A 51 9.71 -16.00 -1.51
CA LYS A 51 9.17 -14.82 -2.19
C LYS A 51 8.69 -13.77 -1.18
N ILE A 52 9.19 -12.55 -1.32
CA ILE A 52 8.84 -11.41 -0.47
C ILE A 52 8.05 -10.42 -1.32
N ILE A 53 6.83 -10.12 -0.89
CA ILE A 53 5.94 -9.17 -1.55
C ILE A 53 5.74 -7.98 -0.62
N ILE A 54 6.19 -6.80 -1.04
CA ILE A 54 5.95 -5.54 -0.34
C ILE A 54 4.80 -4.85 -1.08
N VAL A 55 3.67 -4.70 -0.40
CA VAL A 55 2.50 -3.98 -0.88
C VAL A 55 2.63 -2.53 -0.41
N GLY A 56 2.77 -1.62 -1.37
CA GLY A 56 2.87 -0.19 -1.15
C GLY A 56 1.56 0.45 -0.73
N ALA A 57 1.61 1.76 -0.51
CA ALA A 57 0.50 2.51 0.05
C ALA A 57 -0.71 2.58 -0.91
N VAL A 58 -1.90 2.67 -0.34
CA VAL A 58 -3.11 3.12 -1.06
C VAL A 58 -3.20 4.65 -1.03
N PRO A 59 -3.96 5.28 -1.94
CA PRO A 59 -4.20 6.72 -1.90
C PRO A 59 -4.85 7.10 -0.56
N GLN A 60 -4.43 8.21 0.07
CA GLN A 60 -5.04 8.67 1.31
C GLN A 60 -5.72 10.03 1.13
N TRP A 61 -6.80 10.26 1.86
CA TRP A 61 -7.69 11.41 1.69
C TRP A 61 -7.98 12.12 3.00
N HIS A 62 -7.82 13.44 3.03
CA HIS A 62 -8.15 14.28 4.16
C HIS A 62 -9.39 15.15 3.89
N PRO A 63 -10.32 15.26 4.86
CA PRO A 63 -10.32 14.57 6.16
C PRO A 63 -10.67 13.07 6.09
N SER A 64 -11.30 12.61 5.01
CA SER A 64 -11.62 11.21 4.74
C SER A 64 -12.16 11.06 3.31
N LEU A 65 -12.07 9.88 2.69
CA LEU A 65 -12.64 9.68 1.35
C LEU A 65 -14.14 9.99 1.27
N PRO A 66 -15.02 9.55 2.19
CA PRO A 66 -16.45 9.88 2.11
C PRO A 66 -16.72 11.39 2.09
N LYS A 67 -16.03 12.16 2.94
CA LYS A 67 -16.14 13.64 2.97
C LYS A 67 -15.62 14.30 1.70
N VAL A 68 -14.57 13.76 1.08
CA VAL A 68 -14.08 14.26 -0.21
C VAL A 68 -15.06 13.93 -1.33
N LYS A 69 -15.65 12.73 -1.33
CA LYS A 69 -16.57 12.26 -2.36
C LYS A 69 -17.87 13.06 -2.43
N ILE A 70 -18.40 13.50 -1.28
CA ILE A 70 -19.68 14.25 -1.23
C ILE A 70 -19.56 15.72 -1.66
N LYS A 71 -18.36 16.22 -1.97
CA LYS A 71 -18.21 17.58 -2.53
C LYS A 71 -18.88 17.63 -3.91
N ASP A 72 -19.52 18.75 -4.23
CA ASP A 72 -20.24 18.93 -5.51
C ASP A 72 -19.38 18.58 -6.73
N ALA A 73 -18.09 18.94 -6.71
CA ALA A 73 -17.13 18.62 -7.78
C ALA A 73 -16.83 17.12 -7.97
N ASN A 74 -17.08 16.28 -6.96
CA ASN A 74 -16.72 14.86 -6.95
C ASN A 74 -17.92 13.91 -6.93
N PHE A 75 -19.11 14.42 -6.54
CA PHE A 75 -20.28 13.60 -6.23
C PHE A 75 -20.74 12.76 -7.43
N TYR A 76 -20.72 13.35 -8.63
CA TYR A 76 -21.13 12.67 -9.87
C TYR A 76 -19.99 11.95 -10.60
N THR A 77 -18.75 12.08 -10.12
CA THR A 77 -17.59 11.45 -10.76
C THR A 77 -17.58 9.96 -10.48
N GLN A 78 -17.50 9.12 -11.52
CA GLN A 78 -17.81 7.69 -11.37
C GLN A 78 -16.67 6.79 -10.88
N SER A 79 -15.40 7.20 -10.91
CA SER A 79 -14.33 6.24 -10.56
C SER A 79 -13.09 6.88 -9.98
N LYS A 80 -12.46 7.81 -10.71
CA LYS A 80 -11.24 8.51 -10.30
C LYS A 80 -11.51 10.00 -10.06
N ILE A 81 -11.00 10.54 -8.96
CA ILE A 81 -11.14 11.97 -8.65
C ILE A 81 -9.77 12.62 -8.47
N ASN A 82 -9.70 13.91 -8.79
CA ASN A 82 -8.61 14.80 -8.37
C ASN A 82 -9.19 15.80 -7.37
N ASP A 83 -8.64 15.86 -6.16
CA ASP A 83 -9.10 16.76 -5.11
C ASP A 83 -7.94 17.15 -4.19
N ASN A 84 -7.96 18.37 -3.66
CA ASN A 84 -6.93 18.86 -2.73
C ASN A 84 -6.88 18.08 -1.40
N GLY A 85 -7.88 17.26 -1.11
CA GLY A 85 -7.88 16.33 0.00
C GLY A 85 -6.96 15.13 -0.23
N LEU A 86 -6.48 14.86 -1.45
CA LEU A 86 -5.52 13.79 -1.70
C LEU A 86 -4.18 14.11 -1.02
N ASP A 87 -3.70 13.19 -0.19
CA ASP A 87 -2.38 13.31 0.41
C ASP A 87 -1.30 13.04 -0.66
N LEU A 88 -0.59 14.09 -1.07
CA LEU A 88 0.50 13.96 -2.04
C LEU A 88 1.77 13.37 -1.41
N LYS A 89 1.93 13.48 -0.08
CA LYS A 89 3.09 12.94 0.63
C LYS A 89 3.10 11.42 0.56
N ILE A 90 1.95 10.75 0.76
CA ILE A 90 1.91 9.28 0.67
C ILE A 90 2.25 8.77 -0.73
N ILE A 91 1.92 9.52 -1.78
CA ILE A 91 2.28 9.22 -3.17
C ILE A 91 3.81 9.31 -3.37
N GLU A 92 4.42 10.38 -2.85
CA GLU A 92 5.88 10.56 -2.91
C GLU A 92 6.63 9.48 -2.12
N ASP A 93 6.16 9.16 -0.91
CA ASP A 93 6.79 8.17 -0.04
C ASP A 93 6.72 6.77 -0.67
N ASP A 94 5.58 6.39 -1.24
CA ASP A 94 5.41 5.12 -1.97
C ASP A 94 6.36 5.03 -3.18
N ALA A 95 6.47 6.11 -3.95
CA ALA A 95 7.38 6.17 -5.10
C ALA A 95 8.85 6.04 -4.68
N LYS A 96 9.27 6.70 -3.58
CA LYS A 96 10.63 6.59 -3.02
C LYS A 96 10.91 5.16 -2.54
N ALA A 97 9.97 4.55 -1.82
CA ALA A 97 10.09 3.18 -1.33
C ALA A 97 10.19 2.17 -2.48
N GLU A 98 9.34 2.28 -3.51
CA GLU A 98 9.42 1.43 -4.69
C GLU A 98 10.78 1.56 -5.38
N GLN A 99 11.27 2.79 -5.58
CA GLN A 99 12.58 3.01 -6.19
C GLN A 99 13.72 2.44 -5.34
N PHE A 100 13.66 2.58 -4.02
CA PHE A 100 14.64 2.01 -3.11
C PHE A 100 14.68 0.48 -3.22
N VAL A 101 13.52 -0.18 -3.11
CA VAL A 101 13.42 -1.64 -3.19
C VAL A 101 13.87 -2.15 -4.57
N LYS A 102 13.50 -1.47 -5.67
CA LYS A 102 13.98 -1.82 -7.01
C LYS A 102 15.51 -1.74 -7.13
N LYS A 103 16.14 -0.73 -6.51
CA LYS A 103 17.60 -0.55 -6.53
C LYS A 103 18.35 -1.65 -5.78
N LEU A 104 17.72 -2.32 -4.80
CA LEU A 104 18.31 -3.48 -4.13
C LEU A 104 18.51 -4.68 -5.07
N ASN A 105 17.80 -4.70 -6.21
CA ASN A 105 17.93 -5.70 -7.27
C ASN A 105 17.88 -7.15 -6.75
N THR A 106 17.01 -7.42 -5.78
CA THR A 106 16.86 -8.73 -5.15
C THR A 106 15.82 -9.56 -5.91
N PRO A 107 16.19 -10.68 -6.57
CA PRO A 107 15.32 -11.36 -7.53
C PRO A 107 13.99 -11.89 -6.96
N ASN A 108 13.96 -12.27 -5.69
CA ASN A 108 12.79 -12.82 -5.03
C ASN A 108 11.91 -11.77 -4.32
N VAL A 109 12.21 -10.48 -4.50
CA VAL A 109 11.47 -9.37 -3.89
C VAL A 109 10.64 -8.65 -4.94
N LYS A 110 9.37 -8.42 -4.64
CA LYS A 110 8.46 -7.63 -5.47
C LYS A 110 7.86 -6.49 -4.65
N TYR A 111 8.06 -5.26 -5.12
CA TYR A 111 7.27 -4.11 -4.66
C TYR A 111 6.05 -3.93 -5.58
N ILE A 112 4.86 -3.82 -4.99
CA ILE A 112 3.59 -3.54 -5.67
C ILE A 112 3.11 -2.17 -5.19
N SER A 113 3.37 -1.12 -5.97
CA SER A 113 2.84 0.22 -5.68
C SER A 113 1.35 0.28 -5.99
N LEU A 114 0.49 0.29 -4.97
CA LEU A 114 -0.95 0.45 -5.18
C LEU A 114 -1.29 1.87 -5.65
N ILE A 115 -0.51 2.89 -5.25
CA ILE A 115 -0.60 4.25 -5.81
C ILE A 115 -0.52 4.23 -7.34
N LYS A 116 0.52 3.60 -7.93
CA LYS A 116 0.69 3.56 -9.39
C LYS A 116 -0.39 2.76 -10.11
N GLN A 117 -1.08 1.86 -9.41
CA GLN A 117 -2.16 1.07 -9.97
C GLN A 117 -3.51 1.81 -9.89
N MET A 118 -3.73 2.52 -8.79
CA MET A 118 -5.00 3.18 -8.47
C MET A 118 -5.05 4.63 -8.94
N CYS A 119 -3.92 5.27 -9.19
CA CYS A 119 -3.84 6.67 -9.57
C CYS A 119 -3.19 6.86 -10.94
N ASP A 120 -3.79 7.72 -11.75
CA ASP A 120 -3.19 8.23 -12.98
C ASP A 120 -2.61 9.63 -12.71
N PHE A 121 -1.54 9.97 -13.41
CA PHE A 121 -1.00 11.33 -13.43
C PHE A 121 -1.26 11.95 -14.81
N ASN A 122 -2.12 12.96 -14.87
CA ASN A 122 -2.44 13.68 -16.09
C ASN A 122 -2.54 15.19 -15.80
N GLU A 123 -2.13 16.03 -16.73
CA GLU A 123 -2.20 17.50 -16.60
C GLU A 123 -1.62 18.03 -15.27
N ASN A 124 -0.49 17.45 -14.85
CA ASN A 124 0.19 17.75 -13.57
C ASN A 124 -0.64 17.47 -12.31
N LYS A 125 -1.62 16.57 -12.39
CA LYS A 125 -2.55 16.22 -11.30
C LYS A 125 -2.71 14.71 -11.19
N TYR A 126 -2.92 14.26 -9.95
CA TYR A 126 -3.24 12.86 -9.66
C TYR A 126 -4.76 12.64 -9.65
N PHE A 127 -5.20 11.60 -10.35
CA PHE A 127 -6.59 11.14 -10.38
C PHE A 127 -6.63 9.72 -9.82
N CYS A 128 -7.19 9.54 -8.65
CA CYS A 128 -7.12 8.27 -7.91
C CYS A 128 -8.50 7.61 -7.80
N GLU A 129 -8.54 6.27 -7.93
CA GLU A 129 -9.74 5.46 -7.75
C GLU A 129 -10.36 5.64 -6.36
N THR A 130 -11.67 5.86 -6.32
CA THR A 130 -12.43 6.13 -5.09
C THR A 130 -13.58 5.17 -4.85
N ASN A 131 -14.11 4.55 -5.90
CA ASN A 131 -15.24 3.65 -5.81
C ASN A 131 -15.17 2.54 -6.85
N ASN A 132 -15.82 1.41 -6.57
CA ASN A 132 -16.07 0.32 -7.50
C ASN A 132 -17.58 0.13 -7.61
N GLY A 133 -18.18 0.58 -8.72
CA GLY A 133 -19.62 0.77 -8.78
C GLY A 133 -20.07 1.78 -7.71
N ASP A 134 -21.10 1.44 -6.96
CA ASP A 134 -21.64 2.33 -5.92
C ASP A 134 -20.88 2.26 -4.58
N ASP A 135 -19.90 1.36 -4.45
CA ASP A 135 -19.18 1.14 -3.20
C ASP A 135 -17.89 1.96 -3.13
N LEU A 136 -17.75 2.77 -2.07
CA LEU A 136 -16.50 3.44 -1.76
C LEU A 136 -15.39 2.42 -1.46
N LEU A 137 -14.21 2.66 -2.02
CA LEU A 137 -13.04 1.82 -1.79
C LEU A 137 -12.50 1.98 -0.37
N GLN A 138 -12.71 3.11 0.29
CA GLN A 138 -12.20 3.41 1.64
C GLN A 138 -13.29 3.89 2.59
N LEU A 139 -13.17 3.51 3.86
CA LEU A 139 -14.09 3.86 4.93
C LEU A 139 -13.78 5.23 5.56
N ASP A 140 -12.50 5.58 5.61
CA ASP A 140 -12.00 6.81 6.22
C ASP A 140 -10.94 7.47 5.33
N TYR A 141 -9.86 8.00 5.92
CA TYR A 141 -8.76 8.61 5.17
C TYR A 141 -7.88 7.60 4.43
N GLY A 142 -7.89 6.32 4.79
CA GLY A 142 -6.93 5.36 4.25
C GLY A 142 -7.36 3.90 4.28
N HIS A 143 -8.18 3.49 5.25
CA HIS A 143 -8.59 2.10 5.40
C HIS A 143 -9.54 1.68 4.29
N LEU A 144 -9.17 0.62 3.57
CA LEU A 144 -10.04 0.01 2.56
C LEU A 144 -11.33 -0.53 3.21
N SER A 145 -12.46 -0.34 2.54
CA SER A 145 -13.70 -1.04 2.87
C SER A 145 -13.56 -2.53 2.56
N LYS A 146 -14.44 -3.38 3.09
CA LYS A 146 -14.43 -4.82 2.77
C LYS A 146 -14.41 -5.08 1.26
N LYS A 147 -15.27 -4.36 0.51
CA LYS A 147 -15.32 -4.46 -0.95
C LYS A 147 -14.08 -3.83 -1.60
N GLY A 148 -13.57 -2.73 -1.05
CA GLY A 148 -12.32 -2.12 -1.49
C GLY A 148 -11.11 -3.05 -1.35
N SER A 149 -10.98 -3.78 -0.24
CA SER A 149 -9.93 -4.78 -0.03
C SER A 149 -10.00 -5.91 -1.04
N ILE A 150 -11.19 -6.46 -1.28
CA ILE A 150 -11.40 -7.52 -2.29
C ILE A 150 -11.01 -7.00 -3.68
N TYR A 151 -11.51 -5.81 -4.05
CA TYR A 151 -11.21 -5.18 -5.32
C TYR A 151 -9.71 -4.96 -5.53
N VAL A 152 -9.01 -4.37 -4.54
CA VAL A 152 -7.57 -4.11 -4.62
C VAL A 152 -6.78 -5.42 -4.72
N VAL A 153 -7.13 -6.42 -3.91
CA VAL A 153 -6.45 -7.72 -3.95
C VAL A 153 -6.63 -8.39 -5.30
N ASP A 154 -7.87 -8.48 -5.79
CA ASP A 154 -8.19 -9.18 -7.04
C ASP A 154 -7.56 -8.50 -8.26
N LYS A 155 -7.60 -7.16 -8.30
CA LYS A 155 -7.15 -6.40 -9.45
C LYS A 155 -5.64 -6.16 -9.46
N TYR A 156 -5.03 -5.92 -8.30
CA TYR A 156 -3.66 -5.37 -8.22
C TYR A 156 -2.66 -6.24 -7.48
N ILE A 157 -3.09 -7.21 -6.67
CA ILE A 157 -2.16 -8.03 -5.87
C ILE A 157 -2.11 -9.47 -6.39
N LYS A 158 -3.25 -10.14 -6.57
CA LYS A 158 -3.34 -11.53 -7.07
C LYS A 158 -2.56 -11.78 -8.36
N PRO A 159 -2.49 -10.88 -9.35
CA PRO A 159 -1.69 -11.10 -10.55
C PRO A 159 -0.19 -11.34 -10.31
N PHE A 160 0.30 -11.05 -9.09
CA PHE A 160 1.71 -11.18 -8.71
C PHE A 160 1.97 -12.32 -7.73
N ILE A 161 0.95 -13.01 -7.20
CA ILE A 161 1.11 -14.06 -6.19
C ILE A 161 1.22 -15.42 -6.87
#